data_AF-A0A6P7XAF6-F1
#
_entry.id   AF-A0A6P7XAF6-F1
#
_cell.length_a   1.000
_cell.length_b   1.000
_cell.length_c   1.000
_cell.angle_alpha   90.00
_cell.angle_beta   90.00
_cell.angle_gamma   90.00
#
_symmetry.space_group_name_H-M   'P 1'
#
loop_
_entity.id
_entity.type
_entity.pdbx_description
1 polymer ?
#
loop_
_entity_poly.entity_id
_entity_poly.type
_entity_poly.pdbx_seq_one_letter_code
_entity_poly.pdbx_strand_id
1 'polypeptide(L)'
;MDVIVSDESLASAPCCPHGPTLLFVKVNQGQEQGRRFYACSACRDRKDCNFFQWENEKVSEVRRLAREESNRSRQPSLSHKKYMERFRDVLLLPLAQRKFCQDCQQLLLREEWGEHMGHQVAGDVSVTQLQQPSQLLYPLENKKSNAQYLFAKRSCHFLLEVILALGFRRVLSVGTPRLHELIRLKASKDQGFCLKSLLLDIDFRYSQFYTDEEFCHYNMFNHHFFGGEATREVCREFLQRDGGEGVIVVTDPPFGGLVEPLAFTLKKLKSMWTVEPEDGTKELPIFWIFPYFFESRILQFFPSFCMLDYQVDYDNHTLYKHGKTGRKQSPVRIFTNVLPKDIILPAEEGYRFCMICQRYVSSENRHCEICNSCTSKDGRRWIHCVLCKKCVKPSWIHCSACDRCALVSHSCDNTGDGCFVCGEVGHKHRNCPNHLTNRGTTQVKKKLPKKKSNKTIRGTFIRKSKKSKSTKAASKQVQKNKRRKK
;
A
#
# COMPACT_ATOMS: atom_id res chain seq x y z
N MET A 1 -9.90 14.84 2.20
CA MET A 1 -8.45 15.10 2.29
C MET A 1 -7.85 14.49 1.06
N ASP A 2 -7.17 15.31 0.28
CA ASP A 2 -6.62 14.91 -1.01
C ASP A 2 -5.09 14.92 -0.92
N VAL A 3 -4.45 14.09 -1.74
CA VAL A 3 -2.99 14.04 -1.85
C VAL A 3 -2.59 14.57 -3.21
N ILE A 4 -1.56 15.40 -3.22
CA ILE A 4 -0.93 15.92 -4.43
C ILE A 4 0.37 15.15 -4.59
N VAL A 5 0.52 14.48 -5.72
CA VAL A 5 1.73 13.71 -6.07
C VAL A 5 2.08 13.97 -7.54
N SER A 6 3.29 14.49 -7.73
CA SER A 6 3.95 14.81 -9.00
C SER A 6 5.46 14.88 -8.76
N ASP A 7 6.26 14.90 -9.82
CA ASP A 7 7.72 15.03 -9.70
C ASP A 7 8.13 16.32 -8.98
N GLU A 8 7.51 17.45 -9.33
CA GLU A 8 7.80 18.74 -8.71
C GLU A 8 7.44 18.75 -7.23
N SER A 9 6.29 18.14 -6.89
CA SER A 9 5.83 18.06 -5.50
C SER A 9 6.74 17.18 -4.63
N LEU A 10 7.28 16.08 -5.17
CA LEU A 10 8.18 15.19 -4.44
C LEU A 10 9.60 15.77 -4.34
N ALA A 11 10.09 16.40 -5.41
CA ALA A 11 11.42 17.03 -5.42
C ALA A 11 11.54 18.21 -4.44
N SER A 12 10.43 18.94 -4.22
CA SER A 12 10.37 20.05 -3.26
C SER A 12 9.92 19.63 -1.85
N ALA A 13 9.47 18.39 -1.67
CA ALA A 13 8.96 17.92 -0.39
C ALA A 13 10.10 17.75 0.64
N PRO A 14 9.90 18.21 1.89
CA PRO A 14 10.84 17.91 2.95
C PRO A 14 10.90 16.40 3.23
N CYS A 15 12.07 15.90 3.61
CA CYS A 15 12.27 14.49 3.92
C CYS A 15 11.89 14.14 5.37
N CYS A 16 11.31 12.96 5.53
CA CYS A 16 11.21 12.24 6.79
C CYS A 16 12.16 11.02 6.77
N PRO A 17 12.22 10.19 7.82
CA PRO A 17 13.07 8.99 7.82
C PRO A 17 12.76 7.99 6.71
N HIS A 18 11.61 8.10 6.05
CA HIS A 18 11.13 7.21 4.98
C HIS A 18 11.24 7.84 3.57
N GLY A 19 12.08 8.86 3.41
CA GLY A 19 12.24 9.61 2.16
C GLY A 19 11.34 10.86 2.07
N PRO A 20 11.13 11.39 0.84
CA PRO A 20 10.29 12.56 0.60
C PRO A 20 8.87 12.37 1.13
N THR A 21 8.35 13.39 1.80
CA THR A 21 6.97 13.39 2.32
C THR A 21 5.96 13.62 1.20
N LEU A 22 4.68 13.33 1.46
CA LEU A 22 3.59 13.64 0.54
C LEU A 22 2.91 14.95 0.94
N LEU A 23 2.47 15.72 -0.06
CA LEU A 23 1.69 16.94 0.13
C LEU A 23 0.20 16.60 0.20
N PHE A 24 -0.44 16.99 1.28
CA PHE A 24 -1.87 16.76 1.53
C PHE A 24 -2.64 18.07 1.58
N VAL A 25 -3.88 18.04 1.12
CA VAL A 25 -4.84 19.15 1.19
C VAL A 25 -5.98 18.78 2.14
N LYS A 26 -6.18 19.60 3.17
CA LYS A 26 -7.35 19.53 4.06
C LYS A 26 -8.32 20.66 3.75
N VAL A 27 -9.46 20.31 3.16
CA VAL A 27 -10.59 21.23 2.98
C VAL A 27 -11.42 21.20 4.26
N ASN A 28 -11.63 22.37 4.88
CA ASN A 28 -12.58 22.52 5.98
C ASN A 28 -13.93 22.99 5.41
N GLN A 29 -15.04 22.55 6.01
CA GLN A 29 -16.38 23.03 5.62
C GLN A 29 -16.42 24.56 5.69
N GLY A 30 -16.81 25.22 4.58
CA GLY A 30 -16.95 26.68 4.49
C GLY A 30 -15.68 27.46 4.11
N GLN A 31 -14.55 26.81 3.81
CA GLN A 31 -13.35 27.49 3.28
C GLN A 31 -13.11 27.10 1.82
N GLU A 32 -13.10 28.08 0.91
CA GLU A 32 -12.85 27.86 -0.53
C GLU A 32 -11.43 27.33 -0.82
N GLN A 33 -10.45 27.61 0.05
CA GLN A 33 -9.06 27.15 -0.11
C GLN A 33 -8.69 26.15 0.99
N GLY A 34 -8.48 24.89 0.60
CA GLY A 34 -7.96 23.86 1.50
C GLY A 34 -6.53 24.17 1.95
N ARG A 35 -6.22 23.95 3.24
CA ARG A 35 -4.86 24.14 3.76
C ARG A 35 -3.97 22.95 3.38
N ARG A 36 -2.76 23.23 2.91
CA ARG A 36 -1.79 22.22 2.46
C ARG A 36 -0.69 21.95 3.48
N PHE A 37 -0.31 20.69 3.63
CA PHE A 37 0.75 20.27 4.54
C PHE A 37 1.44 18.99 4.09
N TYR A 38 2.69 18.83 4.52
CA TYR A 38 3.50 17.64 4.31
C TYR A 38 3.36 16.65 5.47
N ALA A 39 3.22 15.37 5.16
CA ALA A 39 3.22 14.26 6.12
C ALA A 39 3.89 13.01 5.55
N CYS A 40 4.26 12.08 6.43
CA CYS A 40 4.95 10.85 6.04
C CYS A 40 4.19 10.07 4.96
N SER A 41 4.91 9.56 3.96
CA SER A 41 4.39 8.76 2.85
C SER A 41 4.07 7.32 3.27
N ALA A 42 4.88 6.73 4.14
CA ALA A 42 4.78 5.33 4.54
C ALA A 42 4.05 5.09 5.88
N CYS A 43 4.05 6.07 6.79
CA CYS A 43 3.44 5.96 8.12
C CYS A 43 2.25 6.89 8.28
N ARG A 44 1.10 6.32 8.59
CA ARG A 44 -0.15 7.05 8.89
C ARG A 44 -0.30 7.36 10.37
N ASP A 45 0.31 6.54 11.23
CA ASP A 45 0.35 6.85 12.65
C ASP A 45 1.47 7.85 12.94
N ARG A 46 1.10 8.98 13.55
CA ARG A 46 2.06 10.01 13.96
C ARG A 46 2.98 9.52 15.09
N LYS A 47 2.66 8.40 15.74
CA LYS A 47 3.54 7.76 16.72
C LYS A 47 4.76 7.13 16.05
N ASP A 48 4.59 6.53 14.88
CA ASP A 48 5.67 5.86 14.14
C ASP A 48 6.52 6.89 13.38
N CYS A 49 5.86 7.82 12.68
CA CYS A 49 6.51 8.99 12.09
C CYS A 49 5.71 10.26 12.38
N ASN A 50 6.22 11.10 13.26
CA ASN A 50 5.57 12.34 13.68
C ASN A 50 5.77 13.52 12.71
N PHE A 51 6.27 13.27 11.51
CA PHE A 51 6.55 14.33 10.55
C PHE A 51 5.27 15.09 10.18
N PHE A 52 5.30 16.41 10.39
CA PHE A 52 4.26 17.33 9.95
C PHE A 52 4.86 18.72 9.70
N GLN A 53 4.48 19.34 8.58
CA GLN A 53 4.88 20.70 8.25
C GLN A 53 3.85 21.34 7.34
N TRP A 54 3.40 22.57 7.62
CA TRP A 54 2.55 23.29 6.65
C TRP A 54 3.36 23.69 5.41
N GLU A 55 2.75 23.68 4.22
CA GLU A 55 3.45 24.00 2.96
C GLU A 55 4.14 25.38 3.03
N ASN A 56 3.47 26.37 3.62
CA ASN A 56 3.96 27.74 3.74
C ASN A 56 4.72 28.03 5.05
N GLU A 57 5.02 27.00 5.85
CA GLU A 57 5.78 27.15 7.11
C GLU A 57 7.25 27.44 6.80
N LYS A 58 7.75 28.60 7.23
CA LYS A 58 9.18 28.90 7.19
C LYS A 58 9.90 28.10 8.28
N VAL A 59 10.76 27.18 7.88
CA VAL A 59 11.57 26.36 8.79
C VAL A 59 12.94 27.00 8.94
N SER A 60 13.37 27.26 10.17
CA SER A 60 14.73 27.77 10.44
C SER A 60 15.79 26.72 10.13
N GLU A 61 17.01 27.17 9.83
CA GLU A 61 18.15 26.30 9.55
C GLU A 61 18.39 25.28 10.66
N VAL A 62 18.37 25.74 11.92
CA VAL A 62 18.54 24.88 13.11
C VAL A 62 17.52 23.75 13.15
N ARG A 63 16.25 24.03 12.83
CA ARG A 63 15.19 23.03 12.83
C ARG A 63 15.31 22.06 11.65
N ARG A 64 15.85 22.51 10.52
CA ARG A 64 16.16 21.65 9.36
C ARG A 64 17.29 20.69 9.69
N LEU A 65 18.41 21.18 10.23
CA LEU A 65 19.56 20.36 10.63
C LEU A 65 19.18 19.34 11.72
N ALA A 66 18.43 19.76 12.75
CA ALA A 66 17.96 18.85 13.81
C ALA A 66 17.06 17.72 13.26
N ARG A 67 16.26 18.02 12.23
CA ARG A 67 15.44 17.03 11.53
C ARG A 67 16.30 16.07 10.71
N GLU A 68 17.27 16.57 9.96
CA GLU A 68 18.18 15.73 9.18
C GLU A 68 18.95 14.75 10.09
N GLU A 69 19.41 15.22 11.24
CA GLU A 69 20.05 14.37 12.24
C GLU A 69 19.09 13.32 12.81
N SER A 70 17.84 13.70 13.11
CA SER A 70 16.82 12.74 13.53
C SER A 70 16.46 11.73 12.43
N ASN A 71 16.49 12.14 11.17
CA ASN A 71 16.25 11.23 10.04
C ASN A 71 17.40 10.23 9.88
N ARG A 72 18.66 10.68 10.07
CA ARG A 72 19.86 9.83 10.05
C ARG A 72 19.86 8.81 11.19
N SER A 73 19.54 9.22 12.42
CA SER A 73 19.52 8.30 13.57
C SER A 73 18.43 7.24 13.53
N ARG A 74 17.43 7.41 12.65
CA ARG A 74 16.37 6.43 12.39
C ARG A 74 16.64 5.54 11.17
N GLN A 75 17.74 5.77 10.45
CA GLN A 75 18.17 4.83 9.42
C GLN A 75 18.68 3.53 10.07
N PRO A 76 18.67 2.41 9.33
CA PRO A 76 19.25 1.16 9.81
C PRO A 76 20.69 1.34 10.31
N SER A 77 21.03 0.70 11.42
CA SER A 77 22.36 0.79 12.03
C SER A 77 23.47 0.18 11.17
N LEU A 78 23.14 -0.82 10.35
CA LEU A 78 24.06 -1.48 9.42
C LEU A 78 23.65 -1.17 7.98
N SER A 79 24.64 -0.99 7.11
CA SER A 79 24.42 -0.87 5.67
C SER A 79 24.07 -2.23 5.05
N HIS A 80 23.45 -2.24 3.87
CA HIS A 80 23.13 -3.47 3.15
C HIS A 80 24.41 -4.26 2.80
N LYS A 81 25.47 -3.57 2.35
CA LYS A 81 26.79 -4.18 2.15
C LYS A 81 27.30 -4.89 3.40
N LYS A 82 27.17 -4.28 4.58
CA LYS A 82 27.61 -4.92 5.83
C LYS A 82 26.75 -6.13 6.18
N TYR A 83 25.45 -6.05 5.94
CA TYR A 83 24.54 -7.19 6.08
C TYR A 83 24.89 -8.35 5.14
N MET A 84 25.32 -8.08 3.91
CA MET A 84 25.79 -9.11 2.98
C MET A 84 27.08 -9.80 3.44
N GLU A 85 28.06 -9.03 3.96
CA GLU A 85 29.27 -9.59 4.56
C GLU A 85 28.90 -10.55 5.69
N ARG A 86 28.06 -10.08 6.63
CA ARG A 86 27.57 -10.90 7.75
C ARG A 86 26.84 -12.15 7.29
N PHE A 87 26.00 -12.04 6.25
CA PHE A 87 25.25 -13.18 5.73
C PHE A 87 26.18 -14.27 5.20
N ARG A 88 27.26 -13.89 4.50
CA ARG A 88 28.30 -14.84 4.04
C ARG A 88 28.97 -15.52 5.22
N ASP A 89 29.36 -14.75 6.25
CA ASP A 89 30.00 -15.30 7.45
C ASP A 89 29.07 -16.30 8.16
N VAL A 90 27.78 -15.98 8.29
CA VAL A 90 26.76 -16.89 8.85
C VAL A 90 26.62 -18.18 8.04
N LEU A 91 26.67 -18.10 6.71
CA LEU A 91 26.61 -19.30 5.87
C LEU A 91 27.82 -20.22 6.04
N LEU A 92 28.99 -19.66 6.36
CA LEU A 92 30.21 -20.43 6.66
C LEU A 92 30.17 -21.12 8.04
N LEU A 93 29.30 -20.67 8.95
CA LEU A 93 29.15 -21.31 10.26
C LEU A 93 28.53 -22.71 10.13
N PRO A 94 28.95 -23.69 10.96
CA PRO A 94 28.22 -24.94 11.15
C PRO A 94 26.78 -24.69 11.60
N LEU A 95 25.86 -25.61 11.27
CA LEU A 95 24.43 -25.48 11.61
C LEU A 95 24.22 -25.16 13.09
N ALA A 96 24.91 -25.88 13.98
CA ALA A 96 24.86 -25.73 15.44
C ALA A 96 25.19 -24.32 15.97
N GLN A 97 25.74 -23.47 15.12
CA GLN A 97 26.23 -22.14 15.46
C GLN A 97 25.53 -21.04 14.65
N ARG A 98 24.60 -21.38 13.76
CA ARG A 98 23.78 -20.39 13.08
C ARG A 98 22.64 -19.99 14.00
N LYS A 99 22.67 -18.74 14.44
CA LYS A 99 21.69 -18.19 15.39
C LYS A 99 20.99 -16.98 14.80
N PHE A 100 19.70 -16.85 15.13
CA PHE A 100 18.89 -15.69 14.80
C PHE A 100 18.19 -15.18 16.05
N CYS A 101 18.44 -13.92 16.41
CA CYS A 101 17.77 -13.28 17.52
C CYS A 101 16.37 -12.84 17.11
N GLN A 102 15.34 -13.38 17.77
CA GLN A 102 13.94 -13.05 17.52
C GLN A 102 13.56 -11.68 18.10
N ASP A 103 14.19 -11.23 19.19
CA ASP A 103 13.90 -9.91 19.75
C ASP A 103 14.48 -8.78 18.88
N CYS A 104 15.74 -8.93 18.47
CA CYS A 104 16.42 -7.95 17.62
C CYS A 104 16.11 -8.12 16.12
N GLN A 105 15.51 -9.25 15.72
CA GLN A 105 15.24 -9.61 14.32
C GLN A 105 16.50 -9.64 13.45
N GLN A 106 17.58 -10.23 13.99
CA GLN A 106 18.92 -10.18 13.41
C GLN A 106 19.61 -11.55 13.41
N LEU A 107 20.29 -11.86 12.31
CA LEU A 107 21.29 -12.94 12.24
C LEU A 107 22.51 -12.57 13.07
N LEU A 108 22.99 -13.53 13.87
CA LEU A 108 24.08 -13.32 14.82
C LEU A 108 25.38 -13.97 14.34
N LEU A 109 26.47 -13.21 14.41
CA LEU A 109 27.83 -13.74 14.38
C LEU A 109 28.23 -14.25 15.77
N ARG A 110 29.30 -15.06 15.85
CA ARG A 110 29.72 -15.71 17.10
C ARG A 110 30.05 -14.70 18.20
N GLU A 111 30.66 -13.59 17.82
CA GLU A 111 31.15 -12.53 18.71
C GLU A 111 30.00 -11.78 19.39
N GLU A 112 28.80 -11.82 18.81
CA GLU A 112 27.64 -11.05 19.24
C GLU A 112 26.77 -11.82 20.24
N TRP A 113 27.01 -13.13 20.43
CA TRP A 113 26.14 -13.95 21.27
C TRP A 113 26.05 -13.44 22.71
N GLY A 114 27.13 -12.83 23.22
CA GLY A 114 27.17 -12.25 24.57
C GLY A 114 26.13 -11.12 24.75
N GLU A 115 25.98 -10.26 23.74
CA GLU A 115 25.03 -9.14 23.76
C GLU A 115 23.56 -9.61 23.69
N HIS A 116 23.34 -10.87 23.30
CA HIS A 116 22.02 -11.48 23.14
C HIS A 116 21.70 -12.59 24.16
N MET A 117 22.48 -12.72 25.25
CA MET A 117 22.27 -13.76 26.27
C MET A 117 20.91 -13.72 26.98
N GLY A 118 20.24 -12.57 27.00
CA GLY A 118 18.90 -12.39 27.58
C GLY A 118 17.76 -12.36 26.56
N HIS A 119 18.07 -12.53 25.27
CA HIS A 119 17.09 -12.44 24.19
C HIS A 119 16.52 -13.81 23.82
N GLN A 120 15.36 -13.82 23.17
CA GLN A 120 14.84 -15.00 22.52
C GLN A 120 15.65 -15.27 21.23
N VAL A 121 16.38 -16.38 21.20
CA VAL A 121 17.27 -16.74 20.08
C VAL A 121 16.87 -18.10 19.51
N ALA A 122 16.65 -18.15 18.20
CA ALA A 122 16.52 -19.39 17.44
C ALA A 122 17.91 -19.91 17.08
N GLY A 123 18.24 -21.13 17.52
CA GLY A 123 19.44 -21.86 17.11
C GLY A 123 19.20 -22.69 15.84
N ASP A 124 20.26 -23.36 15.39
CA ASP A 124 20.23 -24.33 14.29
C ASP A 124 19.53 -23.82 13.01
N VAL A 125 19.77 -22.55 12.67
CA VAL A 125 19.10 -21.91 11.53
C VAL A 125 19.61 -22.51 10.22
N SER A 126 18.77 -23.32 9.59
CA SER A 126 19.07 -24.02 8.34
C SER A 126 19.16 -23.07 7.14
N VAL A 127 19.83 -23.51 6.07
CA VAL A 127 19.87 -22.75 4.80
C VAL A 127 18.46 -22.56 4.23
N THR A 128 17.57 -23.54 4.39
CA THR A 128 16.17 -23.42 3.96
C THR A 128 15.44 -22.30 4.70
N GLN A 129 15.65 -22.16 6.01
CA GLN A 129 15.08 -21.04 6.78
C GLN A 129 15.68 -19.69 6.35
N LEU A 130 16.98 -19.62 6.08
CA LEU A 130 17.63 -18.41 5.55
C LEU A 130 17.10 -18.02 4.15
N GLN A 131 16.67 -19.00 3.35
CA GLN A 131 16.01 -18.79 2.06
C GLN A 131 14.53 -18.40 2.17
N GLN A 132 13.95 -18.46 3.37
CA GLN A 132 12.56 -18.10 3.64
C GLN A 132 12.45 -17.12 4.82
N PRO A 133 13.00 -15.89 4.71
CA PRO A 133 13.07 -14.95 5.82
C PRO A 133 11.72 -14.61 6.45
N SER A 134 10.60 -14.65 5.70
CA SER A 134 9.26 -14.45 6.24
C SER A 134 8.79 -15.51 7.26
N GLN A 135 9.55 -16.59 7.45
CA GLN A 135 9.36 -17.57 8.52
C GLN A 135 10.21 -17.28 9.76
N LEU A 136 11.30 -16.51 9.61
CA LEU A 136 12.18 -16.11 10.71
C LEU A 136 11.77 -14.75 11.28
N LEU A 137 11.49 -13.80 10.39
CA LEU A 137 11.03 -12.46 10.71
C LEU A 137 9.55 -12.51 11.11
N TYR A 138 9.20 -11.93 12.25
CA TYR A 138 7.79 -11.72 12.54
C TYR A 138 7.22 -10.62 11.63
N PRO A 139 5.97 -10.74 11.17
CA PRO A 139 5.35 -9.75 10.31
C PRO A 139 5.09 -8.42 11.06
N LEU A 140 5.37 -7.30 10.41
CA LEU A 140 5.03 -5.96 10.92
C LEU A 140 3.56 -5.62 10.63
N GLU A 141 2.65 -6.17 11.44
CA GLU A 141 1.20 -6.14 11.18
C GLU A 141 0.49 -4.81 11.46
N ASN A 142 1.20 -3.79 11.97
CA ASN A 142 0.58 -2.49 12.27
C ASN A 142 -0.03 -1.89 10.99
N LYS A 143 -1.36 -1.87 10.94
CA LYS A 143 -2.16 -1.43 9.78
C LYS A 143 -1.91 0.01 9.35
N LYS A 144 -1.31 0.82 10.23
CA LYS A 144 -1.05 2.24 9.99
C LYS A 144 0.38 2.53 9.56
N SER A 145 1.29 1.57 9.61
CA SER A 145 2.66 1.71 9.10
C SER A 145 2.88 0.68 7.99
N ASN A 146 3.48 -0.45 8.31
CA ASN A 146 3.95 -1.46 7.38
C ASN A 146 2.79 -2.30 6.82
N ALA A 147 1.80 -2.60 7.67
CA ALA A 147 0.65 -3.47 7.36
C ALA A 147 1.07 -4.73 6.55
N GLN A 148 2.14 -5.38 7.00
CA GLN A 148 2.76 -6.50 6.29
C GLN A 148 1.84 -7.72 6.39
N TYR A 149 1.08 -7.95 5.33
CA TYR A 149 0.27 -9.14 5.18
C TYR A 149 0.97 -10.11 4.24
N LEU A 150 1.25 -11.29 4.76
CA LEU A 150 2.00 -12.30 4.04
C LEU A 150 1.02 -13.24 3.33
N PHE A 151 1.19 -13.39 2.02
CA PHE A 151 0.40 -14.32 1.23
C PHE A 151 0.38 -15.71 1.85
N ALA A 152 -0.79 -16.35 1.83
CA ALA A 152 -0.89 -17.76 2.14
C ALA A 152 -0.12 -18.59 1.11
N LYS A 153 0.38 -19.76 1.52
CA LYS A 153 1.16 -20.66 0.67
C LYS A 153 0.46 -20.91 -0.69
N ARG A 154 -0.85 -21.18 -0.66
CA ARG A 154 -1.68 -21.43 -1.85
C ARG A 154 -1.66 -20.27 -2.85
N SER A 155 -1.88 -19.04 -2.39
CA SER A 155 -1.84 -17.87 -3.28
C SER A 155 -0.45 -17.58 -3.84
N CYS A 156 0.62 -17.83 -3.08
CA CYS A 156 1.98 -17.75 -3.62
C CYS A 156 2.23 -18.77 -4.74
N HIS A 157 1.79 -20.03 -4.58
CA HIS A 157 1.97 -21.07 -5.59
C HIS A 157 1.18 -20.74 -6.86
N PHE A 158 -0.09 -20.34 -6.70
CA PHE A 158 -0.91 -19.86 -7.82
C PHE A 158 -0.22 -18.73 -8.60
N LEU A 159 0.28 -17.70 -7.90
CA LEU A 159 0.98 -16.58 -8.56
C LEU A 159 2.20 -17.07 -9.33
N LEU A 160 3.03 -17.93 -8.73
CA LEU A 160 4.21 -18.49 -9.39
C LEU A 160 3.83 -19.29 -10.65
N GLU A 161 2.86 -20.19 -10.54
CA GLU A 161 2.42 -21.04 -11.65
C GLU A 161 1.86 -20.22 -12.81
N VAL A 162 1.04 -19.20 -12.53
CA VAL A 162 0.52 -18.28 -13.55
C VAL A 162 1.67 -17.52 -14.22
N ILE A 163 2.62 -16.99 -13.45
CA ILE A 163 3.77 -16.24 -13.99
C ILE A 163 4.60 -17.12 -14.94
N LEU A 164 4.83 -18.38 -14.57
CA LEU A 164 5.55 -19.34 -15.40
C LEU A 164 4.75 -19.72 -16.66
N ALA A 165 3.45 -19.99 -16.52
CA ALA A 165 2.58 -20.33 -17.64
C ALA A 165 2.47 -19.20 -18.68
N LEU A 166 2.55 -17.94 -18.23
CA LEU A 166 2.59 -16.76 -19.08
C LEU A 166 3.98 -16.52 -19.72
N GLY A 167 4.98 -17.34 -19.41
CA GLY A 167 6.32 -17.27 -20.01
C GLY A 167 7.21 -16.15 -19.47
N PHE A 168 6.89 -15.58 -18.31
CA PHE A 168 7.76 -14.58 -17.69
C PHE A 168 9.05 -15.20 -17.15
N ARG A 169 10.15 -14.45 -17.26
CA ARG A 169 11.50 -14.85 -16.81
C ARG A 169 12.02 -13.98 -15.67
N ARG A 170 11.35 -12.85 -15.39
CA ARG A 170 11.71 -11.91 -14.32
C ARG A 170 10.47 -11.41 -13.58
N VAL A 171 10.54 -11.37 -12.26
CA VAL A 171 9.49 -10.82 -11.39
C VAL A 171 10.05 -9.70 -10.53
N LEU A 172 9.60 -8.47 -10.78
CA LEU A 172 9.84 -7.35 -9.86
C LEU A 172 8.80 -7.43 -8.73
N SER A 173 9.24 -7.93 -7.58
CA SER A 173 8.42 -8.18 -6.39
C SER A 173 8.38 -6.91 -5.54
N VAL A 174 7.28 -6.14 -5.58
CA VAL A 174 7.15 -4.87 -4.84
C VAL A 174 6.26 -5.07 -3.60
N GLY A 175 6.87 -5.23 -2.44
CA GLY A 175 6.17 -5.54 -1.19
C GLY A 175 5.65 -6.98 -1.09
N THR A 176 6.27 -7.92 -1.83
CA THR A 176 5.80 -9.32 -1.93
C THR A 176 6.87 -10.33 -1.50
N PRO A 177 7.39 -10.26 -0.26
CA PRO A 177 8.54 -11.04 0.18
C PRO A 177 8.35 -12.55 0.03
N ARG A 178 7.14 -13.08 0.31
CA ARG A 178 6.87 -14.53 0.17
C ARG A 178 6.88 -15.05 -1.25
N LEU A 179 6.46 -14.23 -2.22
CA LEU A 179 6.55 -14.62 -3.63
C LEU A 179 8.03 -14.67 -4.05
N HIS A 180 8.81 -13.65 -3.67
CA HIS A 180 10.24 -13.62 -3.90
C HIS A 180 10.97 -14.83 -3.29
N GLU A 181 10.68 -15.17 -2.04
CA GLU A 181 11.20 -16.37 -1.37
C GLU A 181 10.87 -17.67 -2.12
N LEU A 182 9.61 -17.84 -2.55
CA LEU A 182 9.19 -19.03 -3.27
C LEU A 182 9.92 -19.18 -4.61
N ILE A 183 10.09 -18.09 -5.36
CA ILE A 183 10.85 -18.06 -6.61
C ILE A 183 12.30 -18.50 -6.36
N ARG A 184 12.96 -17.94 -5.35
CA ARG A 184 14.34 -18.30 -5.00
C ARG A 184 14.48 -19.74 -4.55
N LEU A 185 13.56 -20.22 -3.72
CA LEU A 185 13.57 -21.61 -3.23
C LEU A 185 13.37 -22.60 -4.37
N LYS A 186 12.56 -22.26 -5.38
CA LYS A 186 12.40 -23.09 -6.58
C LYS A 186 13.67 -23.06 -7.44
N ALA A 187 14.27 -21.89 -7.63
CA ALA A 187 15.54 -21.73 -8.34
C ALA A 187 16.72 -22.48 -7.70
N SER A 188 16.75 -22.61 -6.37
CA SER A 188 17.81 -23.34 -5.67
C SER A 188 17.68 -24.86 -5.77
N LYS A 189 16.47 -25.38 -6.03
CA LYS A 189 16.18 -26.83 -6.10
C LYS A 189 16.18 -27.39 -7.52
N ASP A 190 16.01 -26.53 -8.52
CA ASP A 190 15.76 -26.92 -9.90
C ASP A 190 16.69 -26.15 -10.83
N GLN A 191 17.73 -26.82 -11.33
CA GLN A 191 18.74 -26.18 -12.20
C GLN A 191 18.16 -25.72 -13.54
N GLY A 192 17.01 -26.27 -13.97
CA GLY A 192 16.31 -25.84 -15.18
C GLY A 192 15.44 -24.61 -14.98
N PHE A 193 15.25 -24.15 -13.73
CA PHE A 193 14.37 -23.04 -13.41
C PHE A 193 15.04 -21.68 -13.66
N CYS A 194 14.49 -20.91 -14.60
CA CYS A 194 15.11 -19.67 -15.08
C CYS A 194 14.45 -18.36 -14.60
N LEU A 195 13.44 -18.42 -13.72
CA LEU A 195 12.75 -17.24 -13.22
C LEU A 195 13.59 -16.51 -12.17
N LYS A 196 13.91 -15.23 -12.41
CA LYS A 196 14.60 -14.35 -11.46
C LYS A 196 13.63 -13.42 -10.74
N SER A 197 13.97 -12.98 -9.53
CA SER A 197 13.17 -11.99 -8.80
C SER A 197 14.05 -10.96 -8.10
N LEU A 198 13.61 -9.70 -8.12
CA LEU A 198 14.15 -8.58 -7.35
C LEU A 198 13.06 -8.09 -6.39
N LEU A 199 13.36 -8.02 -5.09
CA LEU A 199 12.45 -7.54 -4.05
C LEU A 199 12.67 -6.05 -3.77
N LEU A 200 11.64 -5.24 -4.01
CA LEU A 200 11.57 -3.86 -3.51
C LEU A 200 10.68 -3.84 -2.27
N ASP A 201 11.25 -3.55 -1.10
CA ASP A 201 10.48 -3.48 0.16
C ASP A 201 11.00 -2.37 1.08
N ILE A 202 10.13 -1.84 1.92
CA ILE A 202 10.47 -0.85 2.95
C ILE A 202 11.01 -1.52 4.22
N ASP A 203 10.71 -2.81 4.42
CA ASP A 203 11.21 -3.58 5.56
C ASP A 203 12.68 -3.96 5.35
N PHE A 204 13.58 -3.09 5.81
CA PHE A 204 15.02 -3.29 5.66
C PHE A 204 15.55 -4.55 6.37
N ARG A 205 14.77 -5.21 7.24
CA ARG A 205 15.18 -6.47 7.87
C ARG A 205 15.45 -7.57 6.86
N TYR A 206 14.87 -7.50 5.65
CA TYR A 206 15.15 -8.45 4.57
C TYR A 206 16.56 -8.29 3.96
N SER A 207 17.21 -7.13 4.10
CA SER A 207 18.55 -6.87 3.54
C SER A 207 19.64 -7.82 4.06
N GLN A 208 19.44 -8.41 5.23
CA GLN A 208 20.37 -9.39 5.82
C GLN A 208 20.32 -10.80 5.19
N PHE A 209 19.39 -11.04 4.27
CA PHE A 209 19.20 -12.36 3.64
C PHE A 209 19.41 -12.36 2.12
N TYR A 210 19.59 -11.18 1.53
CA TYR A 210 19.57 -10.97 0.09
C TYR A 210 20.77 -10.12 -0.36
N THR A 211 21.26 -10.43 -1.55
CA THR A 211 22.29 -9.62 -2.22
C THR A 211 21.73 -8.31 -2.76
N ASP A 212 22.60 -7.39 -3.16
CA ASP A 212 22.20 -6.13 -3.82
C ASP A 212 21.41 -6.35 -5.13
N GLU A 213 21.60 -7.51 -5.80
CA GLU A 213 20.85 -7.89 -7.01
C GLU A 213 19.46 -8.48 -6.71
N GLU A 214 19.18 -8.80 -5.45
CA GLU A 214 17.96 -9.48 -5.02
C GLU A 214 17.06 -8.60 -4.14
N PHE A 215 17.59 -7.54 -3.52
CA PHE A 215 16.84 -6.65 -2.65
C PHE A 215 17.21 -5.18 -2.85
N CYS A 216 16.20 -4.33 -2.83
CA CYS A 216 16.36 -2.88 -2.77
C CYS A 216 15.48 -2.32 -1.64
N HIS A 217 16.09 -1.55 -0.73
CA HIS A 217 15.34 -0.79 0.25
C HIS A 217 14.58 0.33 -0.44
N TYR A 218 13.25 0.25 -0.43
CA TYR A 218 12.39 1.00 -1.32
C TYR A 218 11.07 1.41 -0.66
N ASN A 219 10.65 2.65 -0.88
CA ASN A 219 9.33 3.13 -0.45
C ASN A 219 8.39 3.30 -1.65
N MET A 220 7.39 2.43 -1.74
CA MET A 220 6.39 2.40 -2.81
C MET A 220 5.44 3.60 -2.85
N PHE A 221 5.34 4.40 -1.78
CA PHE A 221 4.43 5.57 -1.75
C PHE A 221 5.03 6.84 -2.34
N ASN A 222 6.35 6.90 -2.51
CA ASN A 222 7.05 8.09 -3.02
C ASN A 222 8.17 7.74 -4.02
N HIS A 223 8.30 6.47 -4.42
CA HIS A 223 9.33 5.99 -5.33
C HIS A 223 10.77 6.26 -4.84
N HIS A 224 10.98 6.27 -3.51
CA HIS A 224 12.29 6.55 -2.91
C HIS A 224 13.12 5.27 -2.77
N PHE A 225 14.34 5.29 -3.30
CA PHE A 225 15.38 4.27 -3.08
C PHE A 225 16.34 4.78 -2.02
N PHE A 226 16.43 4.07 -0.89
CA PHE A 226 17.23 4.52 0.26
C PHE A 226 18.74 4.43 0.00
N GLY A 227 19.18 3.51 -0.87
CA GLY A 227 20.56 3.43 -1.34
C GLY A 227 20.89 4.37 -2.50
N GLY A 228 20.00 5.32 -2.82
CA GLY A 228 20.22 6.35 -3.84
C GLY A 228 20.22 5.81 -5.27
N GLU A 229 20.99 6.46 -6.15
CA GLU A 229 20.97 6.17 -7.59
C GLU A 229 21.53 4.77 -7.92
N ALA A 230 22.48 4.25 -7.14
CA ALA A 230 23.02 2.91 -7.35
C ALA A 230 21.93 1.83 -7.20
N THR A 231 21.14 1.88 -6.13
CA THR A 231 20.01 0.94 -5.93
C THR A 231 18.91 1.14 -6.96
N ARG A 232 18.69 2.38 -7.40
CA ARG A 232 17.74 2.68 -8.48
C ARG A 232 18.20 2.07 -9.81
N GLU A 233 19.50 2.11 -10.11
CA GLU A 233 20.08 1.50 -11.32
C GLU A 233 19.87 -0.02 -11.33
N VAL A 234 20.10 -0.72 -10.21
CA VAL A 234 19.80 -2.16 -10.11
C VAL A 234 18.36 -2.47 -10.53
N CYS A 235 17.39 -1.68 -10.07
CA CYS A 235 15.99 -1.84 -10.45
C CYS A 235 15.74 -1.54 -11.93
N ARG A 236 16.38 -0.49 -12.48
CA ARG A 236 16.29 -0.13 -13.89
C ARG A 236 16.88 -1.21 -14.79
N GLU A 237 18.10 -1.67 -14.52
CA GLU A 237 18.74 -2.76 -15.24
C GLU A 237 17.91 -4.05 -15.19
N PHE A 238 17.33 -4.38 -14.03
CA PHE A 238 16.45 -5.54 -13.90
C PHE A 238 15.21 -5.45 -14.81
N LEU A 239 14.60 -4.26 -14.87
CA LEU A 239 13.45 -3.99 -15.75
C LEU A 239 13.85 -4.02 -17.23
N GLN A 240 14.96 -3.40 -17.60
CA GLN A 240 15.39 -3.22 -19.00
C GLN A 240 16.14 -4.41 -19.59
N ARG A 241 16.61 -5.37 -18.77
CA ARG A 241 17.28 -6.60 -19.23
C ARG A 241 16.48 -7.27 -20.35
N ASP A 242 17.18 -7.89 -21.31
CA ASP A 242 16.59 -8.53 -22.49
C ASP A 242 15.61 -7.61 -23.25
N GLY A 243 15.95 -6.32 -23.40
CA GLY A 243 15.09 -5.35 -24.07
C GLY A 243 13.75 -5.11 -23.38
N GLY A 244 13.66 -5.39 -22.08
CA GLY A 244 12.41 -5.32 -21.32
C GLY A 244 11.48 -6.53 -21.49
N GLU A 245 11.87 -7.58 -22.22
CA GLU A 245 10.99 -8.71 -22.50
C GLU A 245 10.97 -9.77 -21.40
N GLY A 246 9.78 -10.26 -21.04
CA GLY A 246 9.64 -11.34 -20.06
C GLY A 246 9.78 -10.87 -18.61
N VAL A 247 9.48 -9.60 -18.31
CA VAL A 247 9.35 -9.07 -16.95
C VAL A 247 7.90 -8.78 -16.58
N ILE A 248 7.52 -9.09 -15.34
CA ILE A 248 6.24 -8.71 -14.73
C ILE A 248 6.48 -8.04 -13.38
N VAL A 249 5.71 -7.00 -13.06
CA VAL A 249 5.70 -6.40 -11.73
C VAL A 249 4.57 -7.03 -10.91
N VAL A 250 4.87 -7.52 -9.71
CA VAL A 250 3.86 -8.03 -8.77
C VAL A 250 3.92 -7.20 -7.50
N THR A 251 2.86 -6.44 -7.23
CA THR A 251 2.81 -5.53 -6.09
C THR A 251 1.65 -5.85 -5.16
N ASP A 252 1.93 -5.80 -3.85
CA ASP A 252 0.93 -5.92 -2.79
C ASP A 252 1.10 -4.78 -1.76
N PRO A 253 0.64 -3.57 -2.10
CA PRO A 253 0.81 -2.42 -1.25
C PRO A 253 -0.14 -2.47 -0.05
N PRO A 254 0.20 -1.81 1.08
CA PRO A 254 -0.64 -1.88 2.26
C PRO A 254 -2.00 -1.23 1.99
N PHE A 255 -3.09 -1.95 2.26
CA PHE A 255 -4.47 -1.60 1.86
C PHE A 255 -5.02 -0.30 2.45
N GLY A 256 -4.41 0.16 3.55
CA GLY A 256 -4.67 1.49 4.05
C GLY A 256 -4.37 2.52 2.95
N GLY A 257 -3.24 2.34 2.25
CA GLY A 257 -2.57 3.20 1.29
C GLY A 257 -3.45 4.09 0.41
N LEU A 258 -2.93 5.26 0.05
CA LEU A 258 -3.60 6.10 -0.94
C LEU A 258 -3.33 5.50 -2.31
N VAL A 259 -4.38 5.30 -3.11
CA VAL A 259 -4.27 4.68 -4.44
C VAL A 259 -3.47 5.58 -5.38
N GLU A 260 -3.56 6.89 -5.20
CA GLU A 260 -2.98 7.89 -6.09
C GLU A 260 -1.43 7.89 -6.04
N PRO A 261 -0.76 7.90 -4.87
CA PRO A 261 0.69 7.75 -4.80
C PRO A 261 1.19 6.39 -5.27
N LEU A 262 0.45 5.31 -5.01
CA LEU A 262 0.79 3.97 -5.52
C LEU A 262 0.74 3.93 -7.05
N ALA A 263 -0.32 4.50 -7.64
CA ALA A 263 -0.44 4.61 -9.09
C ALA A 263 0.67 5.47 -9.70
N PHE A 264 1.03 6.58 -9.04
CA PHE A 264 2.17 7.42 -9.44
C PHE A 264 3.47 6.61 -9.45
N THR A 265 3.75 5.86 -8.39
CA THR A 265 4.95 5.03 -8.29
C THR A 265 4.97 3.91 -9.34
N LEU A 266 3.84 3.25 -9.61
CA LEU A 266 3.76 2.23 -10.66
C LEU A 266 4.00 2.84 -12.05
N LYS A 267 3.52 4.06 -12.31
CA LYS A 267 3.85 4.81 -13.53
C LYS A 267 5.34 5.11 -13.62
N LYS A 268 6.00 5.44 -12.50
CA LYS A 268 7.47 5.62 -12.46
C LYS A 268 8.23 4.35 -12.79
N LEU A 269 7.82 3.20 -12.25
CA LEU A 269 8.41 1.90 -12.62
C LEU A 269 8.19 1.59 -14.10
N LYS A 270 6.98 1.85 -14.63
CA LYS A 270 6.70 1.75 -16.07
C LYS A 270 7.63 2.64 -16.90
N SER A 271 7.85 3.89 -16.49
CA SER A 271 8.80 4.79 -17.16
C SER A 271 10.25 4.31 -17.08
N MET A 272 10.67 3.61 -16.03
CA MET A 272 12.01 3.01 -15.94
C MET A 272 12.19 1.83 -16.90
N TRP A 273 11.12 1.06 -17.13
CA TRP A 273 11.15 -0.11 -18.02
C TRP A 273 11.33 0.27 -19.49
N THR A 274 10.72 1.36 -19.95
CA THR A 274 10.83 1.81 -21.33
C THR A 274 12.10 2.63 -21.59
N VAL A 275 12.95 2.12 -22.46
CA VAL A 275 13.63 2.93 -23.48
C VAL A 275 12.71 2.83 -24.71
N GLU A 276 12.28 3.95 -25.28
CA GLU A 276 11.11 4.05 -26.19
C GLU A 276 10.97 2.91 -27.23
N PRO A 277 9.83 2.19 -27.29
CA PRO A 277 9.54 1.29 -28.40
C PRO A 277 9.01 2.10 -29.58
N GLU A 278 9.55 1.87 -30.78
CA GLU A 278 9.15 2.52 -32.04
C GLU A 278 7.63 2.44 -32.31
N ASP A 279 6.96 1.40 -31.80
CA ASP A 279 5.54 1.13 -32.07
C ASP A 279 4.57 1.51 -30.95
N GLY A 280 5.03 1.94 -29.76
CA GLY A 280 4.15 2.41 -28.67
C GLY A 280 3.10 1.41 -28.12
N THR A 281 3.10 0.15 -28.57
CA THR A 281 2.02 -0.83 -28.27
C THR A 281 2.25 -1.71 -27.04
N LYS A 282 3.50 -1.89 -26.58
CA LYS A 282 3.80 -2.77 -25.43
C LYS A 282 3.69 -2.01 -24.10
N GLU A 283 2.86 -2.51 -23.18
CA GLU A 283 2.75 -2.01 -21.80
C GLU A 283 3.43 -2.99 -20.83
N LEU A 284 4.16 -2.47 -19.84
CA LEU A 284 4.74 -3.27 -18.74
C LEU A 284 3.63 -4.14 -18.09
N PRO A 285 3.78 -5.48 -18.07
CA PRO A 285 2.82 -6.35 -17.40
C PRO A 285 2.86 -6.16 -15.88
N ILE A 286 1.69 -5.97 -15.28
CA ILE A 286 1.56 -5.69 -13.84
C ILE A 286 0.46 -6.55 -13.22
N PHE A 287 0.75 -7.16 -12.08
CA PHE A 287 -0.21 -7.68 -11.11
C PHE A 287 -0.23 -6.74 -9.91
N TRP A 288 -1.28 -5.91 -9.83
CA TRP A 288 -1.56 -5.09 -8.66
C TRP A 288 -2.58 -5.79 -7.77
N ILE A 289 -2.10 -6.35 -6.66
CA ILE A 289 -2.92 -7.07 -5.70
C ILE A 289 -3.53 -6.06 -4.73
N PHE A 290 -4.85 -5.91 -4.76
CA PHE A 290 -5.54 -4.89 -3.96
C PHE A 290 -7.02 -5.23 -3.71
N PRO A 291 -7.70 -4.61 -2.73
CA PRO A 291 -9.09 -4.91 -2.45
C PRO A 291 -10.05 -4.49 -3.59
N TYR A 292 -11.01 -5.35 -3.94
CA TYR A 292 -11.90 -5.15 -5.10
C TYR A 292 -12.68 -3.83 -5.09
N PHE A 293 -12.95 -3.28 -3.91
CA PHE A 293 -13.73 -2.03 -3.77
C PHE A 293 -12.94 -0.78 -4.19
N PHE A 294 -11.65 -0.91 -4.51
CA PHE A 294 -10.83 0.14 -5.11
C PHE A 294 -10.77 0.11 -6.63
N GLU A 295 -11.40 -0.87 -7.29
CA GLU A 295 -11.40 -1.04 -8.75
C GLU A 295 -11.64 0.28 -9.49
N SER A 296 -12.71 1.02 -9.15
CA SER A 296 -13.03 2.27 -9.83
C SER A 296 -11.92 3.33 -9.76
N ARG A 297 -11.12 3.32 -8.69
CA ARG A 297 -9.98 4.25 -8.55
C ARG A 297 -8.76 3.75 -9.31
N ILE A 298 -8.50 2.44 -9.28
CA ILE A 298 -7.39 1.84 -10.03
C ILE A 298 -7.59 2.09 -11.53
N LEU A 299 -8.79 1.83 -12.05
CA LEU A 299 -9.12 2.02 -13.47
C LEU A 299 -9.06 3.49 -13.93
N GLN A 300 -9.19 4.46 -13.02
CA GLN A 300 -8.96 5.88 -13.36
C GLN A 300 -7.49 6.15 -13.70
N PHE A 301 -6.55 5.41 -13.09
CA PHE A 301 -5.12 5.57 -13.36
C PHE A 301 -4.59 4.61 -14.42
N PHE A 302 -5.19 3.42 -14.52
CA PHE A 302 -4.83 2.35 -15.44
C PHE A 302 -6.08 1.79 -16.13
N PRO A 303 -6.59 2.45 -17.19
CA PRO A 303 -7.80 2.01 -17.89
C PRO A 303 -7.67 0.66 -18.59
N SER A 304 -6.45 0.23 -18.92
CA SER A 304 -6.15 -1.08 -19.52
C SER A 304 -6.28 -2.23 -18.52
N PHE A 305 -6.40 -1.94 -17.22
CA PHE A 305 -6.46 -2.98 -16.21
C PHE A 305 -7.85 -3.62 -16.17
N CYS A 306 -7.88 -4.87 -15.77
CA CYS A 306 -9.08 -5.61 -15.42
C CYS A 306 -8.88 -6.28 -14.06
N MET A 307 -9.97 -6.61 -13.38
CA MET A 307 -9.94 -7.30 -12.09
C MET A 307 -10.24 -8.79 -12.29
N LEU A 308 -9.31 -9.67 -11.90
CA LEU A 308 -9.52 -11.11 -11.90
C LEU A 308 -10.42 -11.53 -10.72
N ASP A 309 -11.11 -12.66 -10.86
CA ASP A 309 -11.96 -13.22 -9.79
C ASP A 309 -11.18 -13.95 -8.70
N TYR A 310 -9.87 -14.19 -8.91
CA TYR A 310 -9.03 -14.93 -7.98
C TYR A 310 -8.96 -14.21 -6.63
N GLN A 311 -9.31 -14.94 -5.58
CA GLN A 311 -9.32 -14.45 -4.20
C GLN A 311 -7.95 -14.70 -3.57
N VAL A 312 -7.15 -13.63 -3.46
CA VAL A 312 -5.81 -13.71 -2.84
C VAL A 312 -5.96 -13.86 -1.33
N ASP A 313 -5.33 -14.89 -0.76
CA ASP A 313 -5.43 -15.28 0.64
C ASP A 313 -4.16 -14.94 1.43
N TYR A 314 -4.31 -14.67 2.73
CA TYR A 314 -3.22 -14.19 3.60
C TYR A 314 -3.12 -14.98 4.92
N ASP A 315 -1.92 -15.36 5.32
CA ASP A 315 -1.70 -16.16 6.53
C ASP A 315 -1.89 -15.36 7.83
N ASN A 316 -1.87 -14.04 7.79
CA ASN A 316 -1.88 -13.21 9.01
C ASN A 316 -2.93 -12.09 9.02
N HIS A 317 -3.92 -12.12 8.12
CA HIS A 317 -5.02 -11.15 8.16
C HIS A 317 -6.35 -11.75 8.69
N THR A 318 -6.88 -11.21 9.79
CA THR A 318 -8.12 -11.71 10.42
C THR A 318 -9.39 -11.62 9.56
N LEU A 319 -9.43 -10.73 8.57
CA LEU A 319 -10.57 -10.56 7.66
C LEU A 319 -10.33 -11.09 6.23
N TYR A 320 -9.10 -11.49 5.88
CA TYR A 320 -8.70 -11.88 4.51
C TYR A 320 -8.10 -13.30 4.53
N LYS A 321 -8.83 -14.19 5.19
CA LYS A 321 -8.50 -15.61 5.35
C LYS A 321 -9.64 -16.47 4.86
N HIS A 322 -9.33 -17.55 4.18
CA HIS A 322 -10.27 -18.65 3.96
C HIS A 322 -10.42 -19.47 5.26
N GLY A 323 -11.64 -19.65 5.79
CA GLY A 323 -11.84 -20.46 7.01
C GLY A 323 -13.17 -20.27 7.75
N LYS A 324 -13.35 -21.08 8.82
CA LYS A 324 -14.57 -21.10 9.69
C LYS A 324 -14.71 -19.87 10.59
N THR A 325 -13.62 -19.15 10.85
CA THR A 325 -13.59 -17.95 11.71
C THR A 325 -13.05 -16.76 10.92
N GLY A 326 -13.95 -15.99 10.30
CA GLY A 326 -13.62 -14.83 9.45
C GLY A 326 -14.72 -14.54 8.41
N ARG A 327 -14.52 -13.56 7.52
CA ARG A 327 -15.31 -13.49 6.28
C ARG A 327 -15.01 -14.76 5.49
N LYS A 328 -16.03 -15.46 4.97
CA LYS A 328 -15.85 -16.69 4.18
C LYS A 328 -14.93 -16.53 2.95
N GLN A 329 -14.63 -15.30 2.53
CA GLN A 329 -13.93 -14.98 1.28
C GLN A 329 -13.07 -13.71 1.45
N SER A 330 -11.84 -13.74 0.95
CA SER A 330 -10.96 -12.58 0.90
C SER A 330 -11.56 -11.52 -0.05
N PRO A 331 -11.46 -10.21 0.24
CA PRO A 331 -11.83 -9.14 -0.67
C PRO A 331 -10.67 -8.69 -1.57
N VAL A 332 -9.49 -9.29 -1.44
CA VAL A 332 -8.30 -8.93 -2.22
C VAL A 332 -8.32 -9.67 -3.55
N ARG A 333 -8.10 -8.94 -4.64
CA ARG A 333 -8.10 -9.43 -6.03
C ARG A 333 -6.82 -9.00 -6.72
N ILE A 334 -6.59 -9.55 -7.91
CA ILE A 334 -5.50 -9.15 -8.80
C ILE A 334 -6.08 -8.20 -9.86
N PHE A 335 -5.49 -7.02 -9.98
CA PHE A 335 -5.73 -6.09 -11.07
C PHE A 335 -4.56 -6.16 -12.07
N THR A 336 -4.84 -6.32 -13.35
CA THR A 336 -3.80 -6.53 -14.36
C THR A 336 -4.18 -6.06 -15.75
N ASN A 337 -3.19 -5.67 -16.54
CA ASN A 337 -3.27 -5.45 -17.98
C ASN A 337 -2.96 -6.71 -18.83
N VAL A 338 -2.62 -7.84 -18.20
CA VAL A 338 -2.51 -9.13 -18.88
C VAL A 338 -3.92 -9.61 -19.25
N LEU A 339 -4.06 -10.22 -20.44
CA LEU A 339 -5.36 -10.67 -20.93
C LEU A 339 -5.99 -11.73 -20.00
N PRO A 340 -7.22 -11.52 -19.49
CA PRO A 340 -7.88 -12.44 -18.55
C PRO A 340 -8.06 -13.86 -19.04
N LYS A 341 -8.16 -14.06 -20.36
CA LYS A 341 -8.35 -15.38 -20.97
C LYS A 341 -7.11 -16.26 -20.82
N ASP A 342 -5.93 -15.64 -20.73
CA ASP A 342 -4.63 -16.33 -20.66
C ASP A 342 -4.26 -16.66 -19.19
N ILE A 343 -5.03 -16.15 -18.23
CA ILE A 343 -4.84 -16.42 -16.80
C ILE A 343 -5.82 -17.49 -16.34
N ILE A 344 -5.32 -18.72 -16.26
CA ILE A 344 -6.09 -19.88 -15.81
C ILE A 344 -6.23 -19.85 -14.29
N LEU A 345 -7.47 -19.88 -13.80
CA LEU A 345 -7.75 -19.97 -12.35
C LEU A 345 -8.04 -21.45 -11.99
N PRO A 346 -7.58 -21.92 -10.82
CA PRO A 346 -7.60 -23.33 -10.44
C PRO A 346 -9.02 -23.88 -10.23
N ALA A 347 -9.40 -24.94 -10.95
CA ALA A 347 -10.75 -25.49 -10.90
C ALA A 347 -11.07 -26.15 -9.54
N GLU A 348 -10.07 -26.80 -8.94
CA GLU A 348 -10.09 -27.42 -7.62
C GLU A 348 -10.38 -26.41 -6.50
N GLU A 349 -10.16 -25.12 -6.77
CA GLU A 349 -10.47 -24.02 -5.86
C GLU A 349 -11.88 -23.43 -6.07
N GLY A 350 -12.65 -23.98 -7.01
CA GLY A 350 -14.01 -23.54 -7.32
C GLY A 350 -14.09 -22.41 -8.35
N TYR A 351 -13.13 -22.32 -9.28
CA TYR A 351 -13.21 -21.42 -10.43
C TYR A 351 -13.62 -22.17 -11.71
N ARG A 352 -14.23 -21.45 -12.65
CA ARG A 352 -14.65 -21.96 -13.96
C ARG A 352 -14.41 -20.93 -15.05
N PHE A 353 -14.20 -21.38 -16.29
CA PHE A 353 -14.11 -20.46 -17.43
C PHE A 353 -15.50 -19.98 -17.86
N CYS A 354 -15.63 -18.69 -18.15
CA CYS A 354 -16.82 -18.11 -18.78
C CYS A 354 -16.54 -17.84 -20.26
N MET A 355 -17.17 -18.62 -21.15
CA MET A 355 -17.01 -18.51 -22.60
C MET A 355 -17.46 -17.14 -23.15
N ILE A 356 -18.43 -16.49 -22.52
CA ILE A 356 -18.97 -15.21 -22.99
C ILE A 356 -18.00 -14.07 -22.64
N CYS A 357 -17.55 -14.01 -21.38
CA CYS A 357 -16.61 -12.99 -20.93
C CYS A 357 -15.14 -13.29 -21.27
N GLN A 358 -14.84 -14.49 -21.79
CA GLN A 358 -13.48 -14.96 -22.07
C GLN A 358 -12.53 -14.79 -20.87
N ARG A 359 -12.97 -15.23 -19.69
CA ARG A 359 -12.19 -15.16 -18.45
C ARG A 359 -12.63 -16.20 -17.44
N TYR A 360 -11.76 -16.55 -16.51
CA TYR A 360 -12.15 -17.39 -15.37
C TYR A 360 -12.85 -16.58 -14.29
N VAL A 361 -13.88 -17.19 -13.70
CA VAL A 361 -14.75 -16.61 -12.69
C VAL A 361 -14.99 -17.59 -11.55
N SER A 362 -15.39 -17.09 -10.38
CA SER A 362 -15.85 -17.99 -9.31
C SER A 362 -17.06 -18.80 -9.78
N SER A 363 -17.16 -20.07 -9.38
CA SER A 363 -18.26 -20.95 -9.80
C SER A 363 -19.64 -20.40 -9.44
N GLU A 364 -19.74 -19.69 -8.32
CA GLU A 364 -20.98 -19.02 -7.86
C GLU A 364 -21.27 -17.69 -8.58
N ASN A 365 -20.28 -17.09 -9.25
CA ASN A 365 -20.44 -15.86 -10.04
C ASN A 365 -21.13 -16.21 -11.36
N ARG A 366 -22.43 -15.90 -11.47
CA ARG A 366 -23.21 -16.14 -12.69
C ARG A 366 -23.09 -14.97 -13.66
N HIS A 367 -22.96 -15.29 -14.95
CA HIS A 367 -23.01 -14.29 -16.01
C HIS A 367 -24.38 -13.59 -16.00
N CYS A 368 -24.39 -12.28 -16.06
CA CYS A 368 -25.61 -11.52 -16.28
C CYS A 368 -25.74 -11.23 -17.77
N GLU A 369 -26.77 -11.80 -18.40
CA GLU A 369 -27.06 -11.59 -19.83
C GLU A 369 -27.39 -10.13 -20.15
N ILE A 370 -28.07 -9.43 -19.24
CA ILE A 370 -28.46 -8.02 -19.43
C ILE A 370 -27.24 -7.09 -19.37
N CYS A 371 -26.34 -7.30 -18.41
CA CYS A 371 -25.10 -6.51 -18.30
C CYS A 371 -23.99 -7.03 -19.22
N ASN A 372 -24.21 -8.18 -19.87
CA ASN A 372 -23.21 -8.96 -20.59
C ASN A 372 -21.89 -9.13 -19.83
N SER A 373 -21.97 -9.45 -18.53
CA SER A 373 -20.78 -9.54 -17.67
C SER A 373 -20.99 -10.44 -16.46
N CYS A 374 -19.92 -11.11 -16.02
CA CYS A 374 -19.83 -11.78 -14.72
C CYS A 374 -19.50 -10.75 -13.62
N THR A 375 -20.54 -10.08 -13.12
CA THR A 375 -20.43 -8.85 -12.33
C THR A 375 -20.10 -9.03 -10.85
N SER A 376 -20.22 -10.25 -10.30
CA SER A 376 -19.98 -10.44 -8.87
C SER A 376 -18.52 -10.24 -8.51
N LYS A 377 -18.27 -9.39 -7.51
CA LYS A 377 -16.92 -9.10 -7.01
C LYS A 377 -16.55 -9.91 -5.77
N ASP A 378 -17.55 -10.47 -5.09
CA ASP A 378 -17.40 -11.25 -3.86
C ASP A 378 -17.80 -12.70 -4.05
N GLY A 379 -17.65 -13.23 -5.27
CA GLY A 379 -17.88 -14.64 -5.63
C GLY A 379 -19.35 -15.08 -5.65
N ARG A 380 -20.22 -14.44 -4.87
CA ARG A 380 -21.63 -14.81 -4.71
C ARG A 380 -22.46 -14.45 -5.93
N ARG A 381 -23.62 -15.07 -6.09
CA ARG A 381 -24.60 -14.65 -7.11
C ARG A 381 -25.09 -13.22 -6.84
N TRP A 382 -24.88 -12.29 -7.77
CA TRP A 382 -25.48 -10.95 -7.74
C TRP A 382 -26.79 -10.93 -8.53
N ILE A 383 -27.64 -9.94 -8.26
CA ILE A 383 -28.96 -9.78 -8.89
C ILE A 383 -28.94 -8.51 -9.74
N HIS A 384 -29.46 -8.59 -10.96
CA HIS A 384 -29.60 -7.42 -11.84
C HIS A 384 -30.76 -6.54 -11.38
N CYS A 385 -30.51 -5.25 -11.17
CA CYS A 385 -31.56 -4.25 -10.99
C CYS A 385 -31.83 -3.56 -12.33
N VAL A 386 -33.03 -3.78 -12.87
CA VAL A 386 -33.46 -3.23 -14.18
C VAL A 386 -33.49 -1.70 -14.15
N LEU A 387 -33.98 -1.11 -13.07
CA LEU A 387 -34.09 0.35 -12.92
C LEU A 387 -32.71 1.01 -12.90
N CYS A 388 -31.78 0.48 -12.11
CA CYS A 388 -30.41 1.00 -12.05
C CYS A 388 -29.49 0.49 -13.17
N LYS A 389 -29.99 -0.40 -14.04
CA LYS A 389 -29.24 -1.03 -15.15
C LYS A 389 -27.89 -1.62 -14.73
N LYS A 390 -27.82 -2.20 -13.52
CA LYS A 390 -26.59 -2.77 -12.96
C LYS A 390 -26.89 -3.94 -12.03
N CYS A 391 -25.93 -4.85 -11.93
CA CYS A 391 -25.97 -5.90 -10.92
C CYS A 391 -25.54 -5.38 -9.55
N VAL A 392 -26.23 -5.85 -8.51
CA VAL A 392 -25.99 -5.50 -7.11
C VAL A 392 -25.97 -6.74 -6.23
N LYS A 393 -25.45 -6.60 -5.01
CA LYS A 393 -25.45 -7.67 -4.03
C LYS A 393 -26.89 -8.10 -3.69
N PRO A 394 -27.15 -9.39 -3.39
CA PRO A 394 -28.49 -9.86 -3.03
C PRO A 394 -29.11 -9.16 -1.82
N SER A 395 -28.30 -8.62 -0.92
CA SER A 395 -28.76 -7.88 0.25
C SER A 395 -29.15 -6.43 -0.05
N TRP A 396 -29.09 -6.00 -1.31
CA TRP A 396 -29.45 -4.65 -1.74
C TRP A 396 -30.80 -4.69 -2.46
N ILE A 397 -31.61 -3.67 -2.20
CA ILE A 397 -32.91 -3.44 -2.84
C ILE A 397 -32.88 -2.09 -3.56
N HIS A 398 -33.66 -1.95 -4.63
CA HIS A 398 -33.87 -0.64 -5.25
C HIS A 398 -34.83 0.18 -4.39
N CYS A 399 -34.39 1.36 -3.95
CA CYS A 399 -35.23 2.29 -3.22
C CYS A 399 -35.82 3.30 -4.19
N SER A 400 -37.15 3.29 -4.37
CA SER A 400 -37.84 4.23 -5.25
C SER A 400 -37.71 5.68 -4.81
N ALA A 401 -37.61 5.95 -3.50
CA ALA A 401 -37.44 7.32 -3.00
C ALA A 401 -36.04 7.89 -3.29
N CYS A 402 -35.01 7.05 -3.28
CA CYS A 402 -33.62 7.48 -3.56
C CYS A 402 -33.19 7.25 -5.01
N ASP A 403 -34.03 6.61 -5.84
CA ASP A 403 -33.72 6.14 -7.19
C ASP A 403 -32.37 5.40 -7.31
N ARG A 404 -32.05 4.58 -6.31
CA ARG A 404 -30.80 3.82 -6.28
C ARG A 404 -30.93 2.52 -5.50
N CYS A 405 -30.11 1.54 -5.88
CA CYS A 405 -29.92 0.35 -5.05
C CYS A 405 -29.14 0.70 -3.79
N ALA A 406 -29.62 0.23 -2.64
CA ALA A 406 -29.00 0.39 -1.33
C ALA A 406 -29.30 -0.83 -0.43
N LEU A 407 -28.66 -0.91 0.73
CA LEU A 407 -29.00 -1.89 1.75
C LEU A 407 -30.45 -1.67 2.25
N VAL A 408 -31.13 -2.75 2.67
CA VAL A 408 -32.51 -2.67 3.17
C VAL A 408 -32.69 -1.62 4.28
N SER A 409 -31.71 -1.50 5.18
CA SER A 409 -31.73 -0.57 6.31
C SER A 409 -31.05 0.78 6.05
N HIS A 410 -31.11 1.32 4.82
CA HIS A 410 -30.51 2.61 4.50
C HIS A 410 -31.43 3.78 4.87
N SER A 411 -30.84 4.94 5.18
CA SER A 411 -31.58 6.19 5.40
C SER A 411 -31.81 6.91 4.07
N CYS A 412 -33.06 7.26 3.78
CA CYS A 412 -33.42 8.02 2.58
C CYS A 412 -33.12 9.52 2.70
N ASP A 413 -32.99 10.03 3.93
CA ASP A 413 -32.80 11.46 4.23
C ASP A 413 -31.42 12.01 3.85
N ASN A 414 -30.48 11.14 3.46
CA ASN A 414 -29.19 11.54 2.93
C ASN A 414 -29.27 11.64 1.41
N THR A 415 -29.74 12.77 0.90
CA THR A 415 -29.37 13.34 -0.41
C THR A 415 -27.88 13.75 -0.41
N GLY A 416 -27.01 12.87 0.05
CA GLY A 416 -25.57 13.08 0.21
C GLY A 416 -24.79 13.11 -1.10
N ASP A 417 -25.39 13.62 -2.17
CA ASP A 417 -24.85 13.59 -3.52
C ASP A 417 -24.52 14.99 -4.07
N GLY A 418 -24.62 16.05 -3.26
CA GLY A 418 -24.09 17.37 -3.63
C GLY A 418 -22.56 17.39 -3.58
N CYS A 419 -21.92 17.87 -4.63
CA CYS A 419 -20.50 18.13 -4.66
C CYS A 419 -20.11 19.09 -3.53
N PHE A 420 -19.12 18.71 -2.70
CA PHE A 420 -18.66 19.57 -1.60
C PHE A 420 -18.12 20.95 -2.01
N VAL A 421 -17.87 21.17 -3.30
CA VAL A 421 -17.40 22.46 -3.85
C VAL A 421 -18.57 23.33 -4.30
N CYS A 422 -19.52 22.78 -5.07
CA CYS A 422 -20.56 23.58 -5.73
C CYS A 422 -21.99 23.18 -5.35
N GLY A 423 -22.18 22.21 -4.47
CA GLY A 423 -23.50 21.71 -4.06
C GLY A 423 -24.22 20.85 -5.10
N GLU A 424 -23.80 20.89 -6.37
CA GLU A 424 -24.45 20.18 -7.47
C GLU A 424 -24.36 18.67 -7.36
N VAL A 425 -25.46 18.01 -7.75
CA VAL A 425 -25.55 16.55 -7.77
C VAL A 425 -24.86 15.94 -8.98
N GLY A 426 -24.36 14.71 -8.85
CA GLY A 426 -23.83 13.93 -9.98
C GLY A 426 -22.31 13.93 -10.15
N HIS A 427 -21.54 14.65 -9.32
CA HIS A 427 -20.09 14.54 -9.29
C HIS A 427 -19.51 14.71 -7.87
N LYS A 428 -18.36 14.08 -7.62
CA LYS A 428 -17.62 14.25 -6.35
C LYS A 428 -16.70 15.47 -6.44
N HIS A 429 -16.31 16.03 -5.29
CA HIS A 429 -15.41 17.19 -5.14
C HIS A 429 -14.28 17.27 -6.19
N ARG A 430 -13.56 16.17 -6.42
CA ARG A 430 -12.40 16.10 -7.33
C ARG A 430 -12.74 16.20 -8.82
N ASN A 431 -13.97 15.89 -9.20
CA ASN A 431 -14.46 15.96 -10.57
C ASN A 431 -15.37 17.18 -10.76
N CYS A 432 -15.28 18.16 -9.86
CA CYS A 432 -16.10 19.37 -9.96
C CYS A 432 -15.61 20.24 -11.11
N PRO A 433 -16.50 20.73 -11.99
CA PRO A 433 -16.13 21.71 -13.02
C PRO A 433 -15.56 23.01 -12.42
N ASN A 434 -15.95 23.33 -11.18
CA ASN A 434 -15.44 24.45 -10.39
C ASN A 434 -14.17 24.08 -9.59
N HIS A 435 -13.64 22.86 -9.76
CA HIS A 435 -12.36 22.47 -9.17
C HIS A 435 -11.22 23.19 -9.90
N LEU A 436 -10.48 24.01 -9.16
CA LEU A 436 -9.44 24.94 -9.66
C LEU A 436 -8.26 24.29 -10.41
N THR A 437 -8.24 22.97 -10.60
CA THR A 437 -7.20 22.27 -11.37
C THR A 437 -7.54 22.07 -12.85
N ASN A 438 -8.77 22.36 -13.31
CA ASN A 438 -9.18 22.15 -14.71
C ASN A 438 -9.15 23.40 -15.60
N ARG A 439 -8.69 24.55 -15.11
CA ARG A 439 -8.38 25.69 -16.01
C ARG A 439 -6.92 25.63 -16.40
N GLY A 440 -6.69 25.01 -17.55
CA GLY A 440 -5.47 25.18 -18.33
C GLY A 440 -5.11 26.66 -18.42
N THR A 441 -3.82 26.91 -18.31
CA THR A 441 -3.15 28.17 -18.56
C THR A 441 -3.69 28.85 -19.80
N THR A 442 -4.48 29.91 -19.64
CA THR A 442 -4.53 31.03 -20.58
C THR A 442 -5.23 32.25 -19.97
N GLN A 443 -4.43 33.31 -19.84
CA GLN A 443 -4.78 34.71 -20.08
C GLN A 443 -5.35 35.63 -18.97
N VAL A 444 -4.47 36.61 -18.71
CA VAL A 444 -4.69 38.06 -18.71
C VAL A 444 -5.00 38.73 -17.37
N LYS A 445 -3.94 39.38 -16.87
CA LYS A 445 -3.92 40.45 -15.88
C LYS A 445 -5.00 41.50 -16.20
N LYS A 446 -5.93 41.73 -15.27
CA LYS A 446 -6.60 43.04 -15.13
C LYS A 446 -6.40 43.54 -13.71
N LYS A 447 -5.51 44.54 -13.57
CA LYS A 447 -5.42 45.43 -12.40
C LYS A 447 -6.68 46.29 -12.35
N LEU A 448 -7.24 46.50 -11.17
CA LEU A 448 -8.13 47.61 -10.81
C LEU A 448 -8.12 47.78 -9.27
N PRO A 449 -8.52 48.93 -8.70
CA PRO A 449 -7.56 49.86 -8.10
C PRO A 449 -7.62 49.94 -6.56
N LYS A 450 -6.54 50.48 -5.98
CA LYS A 450 -6.42 50.82 -4.55
C LYS A 450 -7.47 51.88 -4.17
N LYS A 451 -8.32 51.58 -3.18
CA LYS A 451 -8.97 52.59 -2.35
C LYS A 451 -8.35 52.60 -0.96
N LYS A 452 -7.73 53.73 -0.63
CA LYS A 452 -7.40 54.14 0.74
C LYS A 452 -8.68 54.70 1.37
N SER A 453 -9.01 54.30 2.59
CA SER A 453 -9.71 55.17 3.53
C SER A 453 -9.31 54.82 4.97
N ASN A 454 -9.33 55.86 5.80
CA ASN A 454 -8.49 56.06 6.97
C ASN A 454 -8.93 55.32 8.23
N LYS A 455 -7.93 55.17 9.10
CA LYS A 455 -7.95 54.78 10.52
C LYS A 455 -9.09 55.41 11.32
N THR A 456 -9.65 54.64 12.26
CA THR A 456 -9.88 55.16 13.61
C THR A 456 -9.57 54.12 14.68
N ILE A 457 -8.72 54.59 15.59
CA ILE A 457 -8.14 54.07 16.82
C ILE A 457 -9.11 53.21 17.66
N ARG A 458 -8.63 52.05 18.14
CA ARG A 458 -9.15 51.39 19.36
C ARG A 458 -8.02 51.27 20.39
N GLY A 459 -8.10 52.09 21.43
CA GLY A 459 -7.31 51.95 22.65
C GLY A 459 -7.95 50.93 23.60
N THR A 460 -7.12 50.01 24.07
CA THR A 460 -6.88 49.64 25.48
C THR A 460 -8.05 49.58 26.48
N PHE A 461 -8.38 48.38 27.00
CA PHE A 461 -8.13 47.93 28.41
C PHE A 461 -9.03 46.76 28.85
N ILE A 462 -8.36 45.67 29.29
CA ILE A 462 -8.59 44.78 30.45
C ILE A 462 -10.00 44.70 31.10
N ARG A 463 -10.51 43.46 31.26
CA ARG A 463 -11.13 42.92 32.51
C ARG A 463 -11.36 41.41 32.38
N LYS A 464 -10.65 40.57 33.14
CA LYS A 464 -10.87 40.08 34.52
C LYS A 464 -11.60 38.74 34.59
N SER A 465 -10.87 37.77 35.11
CA SER A 465 -11.30 36.51 35.73
C SER A 465 -12.29 36.67 36.89
N LYS A 466 -13.18 35.68 37.11
CA LYS A 466 -13.67 35.15 38.42
C LYS A 466 -14.59 33.93 38.11
N LYS A 467 -14.28 32.68 38.50
CA LYS A 467 -14.37 31.97 39.81
C LYS A 467 -15.81 31.75 40.37
N SER A 468 -16.20 30.48 40.48
CA SER A 468 -16.85 29.85 41.67
C SER A 468 -16.84 28.30 41.48
N LYS A 469 -16.03 27.54 42.22
CA LYS A 469 -16.24 26.89 43.54
C LYS A 469 -17.35 25.82 43.58
N SER A 470 -16.95 24.55 43.71
CA SER A 470 -17.40 23.66 44.80
C SER A 470 -16.43 22.48 44.98
N THR A 471 -16.42 21.90 46.17
CA THR A 471 -15.36 21.09 46.79
C THR A 471 -15.85 19.70 47.20
N LYS A 472 -14.89 18.75 47.32
CA LYS A 472 -14.88 17.49 48.11
C LYS A 472 -15.76 16.31 47.64
N ALA A 473 -15.15 15.13 47.39
CA ALA A 473 -14.99 14.07 48.41
C ALA A 473 -14.37 12.77 47.87
N ALA A 474 -13.47 12.22 48.69
CA ALA A 474 -12.84 10.91 48.81
C ALA A 474 -13.26 9.72 47.93
N SER A 475 -12.24 9.08 47.35
CA SER A 475 -12.19 7.69 46.90
C SER A 475 -12.01 6.72 48.07
N LYS A 476 -12.86 5.69 48.17
CA LYS A 476 -12.61 4.49 48.99
C LYS A 476 -12.22 3.33 48.07
N GLN A 477 -11.01 2.81 48.29
CA GLN A 477 -10.58 1.48 47.85
C GLN A 477 -11.42 0.41 48.54
N VAL A 478 -11.79 -0.64 47.80
CA VAL A 478 -12.20 -1.93 48.38
C VAL A 478 -11.36 -3.03 47.76
N GLN A 479 -10.52 -3.61 48.61
CA GLN A 479 -9.79 -4.86 48.41
C GLN A 479 -10.77 -6.04 48.29
N LYS A 480 -10.60 -6.89 47.27
CA LYS A 480 -11.18 -8.25 47.27
C LYS A 480 -10.12 -9.23 47.76
N ASN A 481 -10.23 -9.62 49.03
CA ASN A 481 -9.50 -10.76 49.58
C ASN A 481 -10.22 -12.08 49.27
N LYS A 482 -9.47 -13.02 48.70
CA LYS A 482 -9.81 -14.45 48.65
C LYS A 482 -9.81 -15.02 50.07
N ARG A 483 -10.84 -15.80 50.42
CA ARG A 483 -10.73 -16.84 51.46
C ARG A 483 -11.28 -18.16 50.93
N ARG A 484 -10.53 -19.21 51.27
CA ARG A 484 -10.65 -20.62 50.93
C ARG A 484 -11.50 -21.36 51.99
N LYS A 485 -12.07 -22.49 51.55
CA LYS A 485 -12.52 -23.69 52.31
C LYS A 485 -13.85 -23.60 53.09
N LYS A 486 -14.84 -24.36 52.66
CA LYS A 486 -14.97 -25.79 53.02
C LYS A 486 -15.39 -26.59 51.81
#